data_AF-A0A2M8DLR9-F1
#
_entry.id   AF-A0A2M8DLR9-F1
#
_cell.length_a   1.000
_cell.length_b   1.000
_cell.length_c   1.000
_cell.angle_alpha   90.00
_cell.angle_beta   90.00
_cell.angle_gamma   90.00
#
_symmetry.space_group_name_H-M   'P 1'
#
loop_
_entity.id
_entity.type
_entity.pdbx_description
1 polymer ?
#
loop_
_entity_poly.entity_id
_entity_poly.type
_entity_poly.pdbx_seq_one_letter_code
_entity_poly.pdbx_strand_id
1 'polypeptide(L)'
;MAQLVALFGTPQVNWILILIAVDVVFGIIAAILKKDFRLGKLANFMVKPVLGYVLGFAVLEVVAQALPSLASLVTVGFVLIILALFGSILNNLGKMGLSLPAYLKK
;
A
#
# COMPACT_ATOMS: atom_id res chain seq x y z
N MET A 1 20.66 0.15 14.48
CA MET A 1 19.36 -0.43 14.90
C MET A 1 18.34 0.64 15.25
N ALA A 2 18.57 1.54 16.22
CA ALA A 2 17.60 2.58 16.61
C ALA A 2 17.19 3.54 15.47
N GLN A 3 18.14 3.92 14.60
CA GLN A 3 17.89 4.80 13.45
C GLN A 3 17.05 4.13 12.33
N LEU A 4 17.19 2.80 12.15
CA LEU A 4 16.37 2.04 11.19
C LEU A 4 14.94 1.90 11.69
N VAL A 5 14.74 1.63 12.98
CA VAL A 5 13.39 1.59 13.57
C VAL A 5 12.72 2.97 13.50
N ALA A 6 13.48 4.05 13.66
CA ALA A 6 12.97 5.41 13.50
C ALA A 6 12.51 5.71 12.06
N LEU A 7 13.17 5.17 11.04
CA LEU A 7 12.75 5.29 9.63
C LEU A 7 11.42 4.58 9.35
N PHE A 8 11.15 3.44 10.00
CA PHE A 8 9.86 2.74 9.87
C PHE A 8 8.77 3.27 10.82
N GLY A 9 9.14 4.15 11.75
CA GLY A 9 8.22 4.77 12.72
C GLY A 9 7.67 6.12 12.27
N THR A 10 7.95 6.56 11.03
CA THR A 10 7.45 7.85 10.54
C THR A 10 5.93 7.82 10.38
N PRO A 11 5.22 8.95 10.58
CA PRO A 11 3.77 9.01 10.39
C PRO A 11 3.34 8.54 8.99
N GLN A 12 4.17 8.79 7.97
CA GLN A 12 3.93 8.38 6.58
C GLN A 12 3.94 6.86 6.43
N VAL A 13 4.95 6.17 6.97
CA VAL A 13 5.02 4.70 6.95
C VAL A 13 3.83 4.08 7.70
N ASN A 14 3.44 4.66 8.84
CA ASN A 14 2.25 4.20 9.58
C ASN A 14 0.96 4.28 8.74
N TRP A 15 0.74 5.38 8.01
CA TRP A 15 -0.41 5.49 7.11
C TRP A 15 -0.39 4.45 6.00
N ILE A 16 0.78 4.22 5.39
CA ILE A 16 0.95 3.18 4.36
C ILE A 16 0.60 1.80 4.94
N LEU A 17 1.10 1.47 6.14
CA LEU A 17 0.82 0.20 6.80
C LEU A 17 -0.66 0.01 7.12
N ILE A 18 -1.34 1.05 7.63
CA ILE A 18 -2.78 1.01 7.90
C ILE A 18 -3.57 0.76 6.62
N LEU A 19 -3.26 1.47 5.54
CA LEU A 19 -3.94 1.29 4.25
C LEU A 19 -3.69 -0.08 3.65
N ILE A 20 -2.48 -0.62 3.78
CA ILE A 20 -2.18 -2.00 3.38
C ILE A 20 -2.99 -2.99 4.21
N ALA A 21 -3.07 -2.82 5.53
CA ALA A 21 -3.86 -3.70 6.38
C ALA A 21 -5.34 -3.70 5.99
N VAL A 22 -5.90 -2.51 5.75
CA VAL A 22 -7.27 -2.34 5.26
C VAL A 22 -7.47 -3.02 3.89
N ASP A 23 -6.54 -2.82 2.96
CA ASP A 23 -6.60 -3.43 1.63
C ASP A 23 -6.50 -4.96 1.68
N VAL A 24 -5.67 -5.51 2.56
CA VAL A 24 -5.57 -6.96 2.80
C VAL A 24 -6.90 -7.50 3.34
N VAL A 25 -7.52 -6.83 4.31
CA VAL A 25 -8.82 -7.25 4.85
C VAL A 25 -9.88 -7.25 3.74
N PHE A 26 -9.98 -6.17 2.96
CA PHE A 26 -10.92 -6.13 1.83
C PHE A 26 -10.60 -7.16 0.75
N GLY A 27 -9.32 -7.40 0.47
CA GLY A 27 -8.88 -8.44 -0.46
C GLY A 27 -9.29 -9.84 -0.01
N ILE A 28 -9.16 -10.15 1.30
CA ILE A 28 -9.63 -11.41 1.89
C ILE A 28 -11.14 -11.54 1.74
N ILE A 29 -11.90 -10.52 2.13
CA ILE A 29 -13.36 -10.53 2.06
C ILE A 29 -13.82 -10.72 0.61
N ALA A 30 -13.26 -9.96 -0.33
CA ALA A 30 -13.55 -10.07 -1.75
C ALA A 30 -13.25 -11.49 -2.30
N ALA A 31 -12.15 -12.10 -1.86
CA ALA A 31 -11.78 -13.45 -2.29
C ALA A 31 -12.71 -14.53 -1.71
N ILE A 32 -13.18 -14.37 -0.47
CA ILE A 32 -14.16 -15.26 0.15
C ILE A 32 -15.51 -15.14 -0.56
N LEU A 33 -15.99 -13.92 -0.82
CA LEU A 33 -17.27 -13.68 -1.52
C LEU A 33 -17.27 -14.28 -2.93
N LYS A 34 -16.12 -14.24 -3.62
CA LYS A 34 -15.95 -14.87 -4.94
C LYS A 34 -15.67 -16.37 -4.89
N LYS A 35 -15.63 -17.00 -3.70
CA LYS A 35 -15.27 -18.41 -3.48
C LYS A 35 -13.92 -18.80 -4.08
N ASP A 36 -12.99 -17.86 -4.14
CA ASP A 36 -11.72 -17.99 -4.87
C ASP A 36 -10.51 -17.77 -3.95
N PHE A 37 -10.75 -17.87 -2.64
CA PHE A 37 -9.76 -17.71 -1.59
C PHE A 37 -8.69 -18.81 -1.67
N ARG A 38 -7.44 -18.39 -1.83
CA ARG A 38 -6.26 -19.26 -1.78
C ARG A 38 -5.18 -18.58 -0.96
N LEU A 39 -4.63 -19.28 0.04
CA LEU A 39 -3.55 -18.76 0.89
C LEU A 39 -2.34 -18.30 0.06
N GLY A 40 -1.99 -19.01 -1.02
CA GLY A 40 -0.93 -18.58 -1.94
C GLY A 40 -1.22 -17.27 -2.67
N LYS A 41 -2.49 -17.01 -3.06
CA LYS A 41 -2.90 -15.74 -3.66
C LYS A 41 -2.81 -14.61 -2.61
N LEU A 42 -3.19 -14.88 -1.37
CA LEU A 42 -3.07 -13.93 -0.26
C LEU A 42 -1.61 -13.60 0.04
N ALA A 43 -0.74 -14.60 0.17
CA ALA A 43 0.68 -14.40 0.45
C ALA A 43 1.34 -13.55 -0.65
N ASN A 44 1.07 -13.86 -1.92
CA ASN A 44 1.55 -13.06 -3.05
C ASN A 44 0.99 -11.63 -3.03
N PHE A 45 -0.27 -11.47 -2.64
CA PHE A 45 -0.91 -10.16 -2.48
C PHE A 45 -0.36 -9.38 -1.29
N MET A 46 0.11 -10.01 -0.23
CA MET A 46 0.73 -9.32 0.90
C MET A 46 2.18 -8.94 0.59
N VAL A 47 2.98 -9.86 0.05
CA VAL A 47 4.40 -9.63 -0.23
C VAL A 47 4.59 -8.46 -1.19
N LYS A 48 3.80 -8.39 -2.26
CA LYS A 48 4.04 -7.44 -3.35
C LYS A 48 3.87 -5.95 -2.94
N PRO A 49 2.75 -5.52 -2.31
CA PRO A 49 2.57 -4.15 -1.84
C PRO A 49 3.26 -3.90 -0.49
N VAL A 50 3.34 -4.88 0.43
CA VAL A 50 4.04 -4.68 1.71
C VAL A 50 5.53 -4.46 1.46
N LEU A 51 6.23 -5.39 0.77
CA LEU A 51 7.64 -5.15 0.47
C LEU A 51 7.81 -4.00 -0.51
N GLY A 52 7.03 -3.95 -1.59
CA GLY A 52 7.21 -2.95 -2.64
C GLY A 52 7.02 -1.52 -2.16
N TYR A 53 5.95 -1.25 -1.41
CA TYR A 53 5.66 0.10 -0.94
C TYR A 53 6.41 0.47 0.32
N VAL A 54 6.47 -0.42 1.33
CA VAL A 54 7.13 -0.08 2.61
C VAL A 54 8.65 -0.04 2.44
N LEU A 55 9.26 -1.04 1.80
CA LEU A 55 10.71 -1.01 1.57
C LEU A 55 11.09 0.00 0.50
N GLY A 56 10.31 0.12 -0.58
CA GLY A 56 10.55 1.13 -1.61
C GLY A 56 10.53 2.55 -1.04
N PHE A 57 9.56 2.86 -0.19
CA PHE A 57 9.46 4.15 0.48
C PHE A 57 10.58 4.37 1.51
N ALA A 58 10.92 3.35 2.31
CA ALA A 58 12.01 3.46 3.29
C ALA A 58 13.37 3.71 2.61
N VAL A 59 13.66 3.06 1.47
CA VAL A 59 14.86 3.35 0.67
C VAL A 59 14.84 4.79 0.17
N LEU A 60 13.68 5.28 -0.28
CA LEU A 60 13.50 6.64 -0.77
C LEU A 60 13.74 7.68 0.34
N GLU A 61 13.25 7.43 1.56
CA GLU A 61 13.54 8.26 2.73
C GLU A 61 15.04 8.30 3.07
N VAL A 62 15.71 7.13 3.09
CA VAL A 62 17.15 7.07 3.36
C VAL A 62 17.96 7.88 2.33
N VAL A 63 17.60 7.76 1.04
CA VAL A 63 18.26 8.52 -0.03
C VAL A 63 18.01 10.03 0.14
N ALA A 64 16.80 10.43 0.51
CA ALA A 64 16.47 11.85 0.71
C ALA A 64 17.16 12.44 1.95
N GLN A 65 17.42 11.65 2.99
CA GLN A 65 18.24 12.07 4.13
C GLN A 65 19.69 12.33 3.73
N ALA A 66 20.24 11.54 2.80
CA ALA A 66 21.59 11.73 2.26
C ALA A 66 21.66 12.88 1.24
N LEU A 67 20.60 13.10 0.45
CA LEU A 67 20.49 14.17 -0.55
C LEU A 67 19.17 14.94 -0.37
N PRO A 68 19.17 16.04 0.41
CA PRO A 68 17.96 16.83 0.69
C PRO A 68 17.29 17.42 -0.56
N SER A 69 18.03 17.58 -1.66
CA SER A 69 17.50 18.03 -2.96
C SER A 69 16.43 17.08 -3.53
N LEU A 70 16.39 15.82 -3.08
CA LEU A 70 15.42 14.80 -3.49
C LEU A 70 14.23 14.69 -2.54
N ALA A 71 14.11 15.53 -1.51
CA ALA A 71 13.01 15.46 -0.54
C ALA A 71 11.61 15.61 -1.17
N SER A 72 11.50 16.32 -2.29
CA SER A 72 10.27 16.42 -3.06
C SER A 72 9.81 15.06 -3.62
N LEU A 73 10.74 14.18 -3.99
CA LEU A 73 10.44 12.83 -4.47
C LEU A 73 9.87 11.93 -3.38
N VAL A 74 10.23 12.14 -2.11
CA VAL A 74 9.61 11.43 -0.98
C VAL A 74 8.13 11.80 -0.88
N THR A 75 7.82 13.10 -0.99
CA THR A 75 6.44 13.57 -0.93
C THR A 75 5.63 13.04 -2.11
N VAL A 76 6.17 13.11 -3.33
CA VAL A 76 5.51 12.56 -4.53
C VAL A 76 5.34 11.05 -4.43
N GLY A 77 6.38 10.33 -4.01
CA GLY A 77 6.35 8.88 -3.82
C GLY A 77 5.29 8.46 -2.80
N PHE A 78 5.20 9.18 -1.68
CA PHE A 78 4.15 8.98 -0.69
C PHE A 78 2.75 9.11 -1.31
N VAL A 79 2.48 10.22 -2.02
CA VAL A 79 1.19 10.45 -2.67
C VAL A 79 0.85 9.35 -3.68
N LEU A 80 1.81 8.92 -4.49
CA LEU A 80 1.61 7.83 -5.46
C LEU A 80 1.29 6.49 -4.78
N ILE A 81 1.95 6.17 -3.67
CA ILE A 81 1.66 4.97 -2.88
C ILE A 81 0.24 5.03 -2.31
N ILE A 82 -0.15 6.16 -1.72
CA ILE A 82 -1.50 6.34 -1.18
C ILE A 82 -2.55 6.17 -2.28
N LEU A 83 -2.36 6.80 -3.45
CA LEU A 83 -3.27 6.65 -4.59
C LEU A 83 -3.35 5.21 -5.10
N ALA A 84 -2.22 4.50 -5.16
CA ALA A 84 -2.18 3.10 -5.56
C ALA A 84 -2.95 2.20 -4.57
N LEU A 85 -2.78 2.42 -3.26
CA LEU A 85 -3.50 1.70 -2.22
C LEU A 85 -4.99 2.01 -2.25
N PHE A 86 -5.38 3.28 -2.42
CA PHE A 86 -6.78 3.67 -2.62
C PHE A 86 -7.39 2.97 -3.83
N GLY A 87 -6.69 2.95 -4.98
CA GLY A 87 -7.16 2.24 -6.17
C GLY A 87 -7.34 0.74 -5.93
N SER A 88 -6.42 0.11 -5.17
CA SER A 88 -6.50 -1.31 -4.79
C SER A 88 -7.70 -1.60 -3.89
N ILE A 89 -7.92 -0.78 -2.86
CA ILE A 89 -9.05 -0.87 -1.94
C ILE A 89 -10.36 -0.73 -2.72
N LEU A 90 -10.48 0.30 -3.56
CA LEU A 90 -11.65 0.51 -4.41
C LEU A 90 -11.90 -0.71 -5.30
N ASN A 91 -10.87 -1.24 -5.97
CA ASN A 91 -11.02 -2.45 -6.79
C ASN A 91 -11.52 -3.65 -5.97
N ASN A 92 -11.03 -3.84 -4.74
CA ASN A 92 -11.52 -4.90 -3.84
C ASN A 92 -12.97 -4.66 -3.42
N LEU A 93 -13.37 -3.42 -3.11
CA LEU A 93 -14.77 -3.05 -2.86
C LEU A 93 -15.68 -3.33 -4.07
N GLY A 94 -15.21 -3.05 -5.29
CA GLY A 94 -15.94 -3.37 -6.51
C GLY A 94 -16.15 -4.87 -6.69
N LYS A 95 -15.17 -5.70 -6.31
CA LYS A 95 -15.32 -7.17 -6.29
C LYS A 95 -16.33 -7.65 -5.25
N MET A 96 -16.58 -6.87 -4.20
CA MET A 96 -17.59 -7.14 -3.17
C MET A 96 -19.01 -6.71 -3.56
N GLY A 97 -19.19 -6.12 -4.76
CA GLY A 97 -20.51 -5.73 -5.28
C GLY A 97 -20.87 -4.26 -5.10
N LEU A 98 -19.95 -3.42 -4.60
CA LEU A 98 -20.17 -1.98 -4.56
C LEU A 98 -20.12 -1.37 -5.97
N SER A 99 -21.16 -0.60 -6.30
CA SER A 99 -21.26 0.14 -7.55
C SER A 99 -20.33 1.34 -7.55
N LEU A 100 -19.07 1.13 -7.93
CA LEU A 100 -18.13 2.24 -8.09
C LEU A 100 -18.50 3.07 -9.35
N PRO A 101 -18.35 4.40 -9.30
CA PRO A 101 -18.46 5.27 -10.46
C PRO A 101 -17.56 4.83 -11.61
N ALA A 102 -18.01 5.01 -12.86
CA ALA A 102 -17.29 4.54 -14.04
C ALA A 102 -15.88 5.12 -14.16
N TYR A 103 -15.65 6.35 -13.70
CA TYR A 103 -14.32 6.99 -13.70
C TYR A 103 -13.35 6.43 -12.64
N LEU A 104 -13.83 5.61 -11.69
CA LEU A 104 -13.02 4.88 -10.71
C LEU A 104 -12.85 3.40 -11.06
N LYS A 105 -13.62 2.91 -12.03
CA LYS A 105 -13.49 1.56 -12.57
C LYS A 105 -12.49 1.60 -13.72
N LYS A 106 -11.58 0.62 -13.70
CA LYS A 106 -10.52 0.46 -14.70
C LYS A 106 -11.10 0.26 -16.10
#